data_AF-A0A7Y3MRU5-F1
#
_entry.id   AF-A0A7Y3MRU5-F1
#
_cell.length_a   1.000
_cell.length_b   1.000
_cell.length_c   1.000
_cell.angle_alpha   90.00
_cell.angle_beta   90.00
_cell.angle_gamma   90.00
#
_symmetry.space_group_name_H-M   'P 1'
#
loop_
_entity.id
_entity.type
_entity.pdbx_description
1 polymer ?
#
loop_
_entity_poly.entity_id
_entity_poly.type
_entity_poly.pdbx_seq_one_letter_code
_entity_poly.pdbx_strand_id
1 'polypeptide(L)'
;WWPEENVFLWKQDHGADYPLFRVTTDGVATVIGDLDHQAKGLAFAALPAAGDGIGLYSVDKGSAFLRIIDPTDASTIDEIPMILTAGVGEILGGNGLATHPGTGELWGIIRVELPSGEVQRLLGVIDPFGEVVVVGALGDKFAGLAFVTIAGGDDCNGNGIPDDVETMPLYQLDEDAQASPECDDAPFIGPFIRYESTTVTTGAFGPKMPDYFFCGLYVGVFDVFYRYAPAWDGLAFVSVEGPPVDFVYGVYDDCPPSPECLIDCNEIDHFEIVFEAEKGKTYWIRIAAQFFQEAPFELYLVGPDVTFNPTDCNGNGIPDECECLADVDGDGFITAMDVARIASMIGTSCDGCPEDVDGDGEVDLTDLQIVFALVGEECPFGDGGT
;
A
#
# COMPACT_ATOMS: atom_id res chain seq x y z
N TRP A 1 23.33 -9.00 2.26
CA TRP A 1 24.13 -10.01 1.53
C TRP A 1 24.98 -9.26 0.52
N TRP A 2 26.27 -9.57 0.40
CA TRP A 2 27.18 -8.98 -0.60
C TRP A 2 27.35 -9.98 -1.75
N PRO A 3 26.70 -9.77 -2.92
CA PRO A 3 26.67 -10.76 -3.98
C PRO A 3 28.03 -11.06 -4.60
N GLU A 4 28.86 -10.03 -4.78
CA GLU A 4 30.16 -10.13 -5.47
C GLU A 4 31.15 -11.02 -4.72
N GLU A 5 31.12 -10.95 -3.39
CA GLU A 5 32.02 -11.70 -2.50
C GLU A 5 31.37 -12.97 -1.91
N ASN A 6 30.09 -13.23 -2.23
CA ASN A 6 29.31 -14.35 -1.73
C ASN A 6 29.36 -14.48 -0.19
N VAL A 7 29.13 -13.36 0.51
CA VAL A 7 29.19 -13.27 1.98
C VAL A 7 28.06 -12.43 2.57
N PHE A 8 27.74 -12.68 3.85
CA PHE A 8 26.94 -11.79 4.66
C PHE A 8 27.81 -10.71 5.30
N LEU A 9 27.29 -9.49 5.38
CA LEU A 9 27.86 -8.45 6.22
C LEU A 9 27.05 -8.37 7.50
N TRP A 10 27.73 -8.34 8.63
CA TRP A 10 27.11 -8.30 9.95
C TRP A 10 27.76 -7.20 10.78
N LYS A 11 26.96 -6.36 11.42
CA LYS A 11 27.43 -5.31 12.34
C LYS A 11 27.10 -5.67 13.77
N GLN A 12 27.96 -5.24 14.70
CA GLN A 12 27.71 -5.32 16.13
C GLN A 12 27.27 -3.97 16.69
N ASP A 13 26.14 -3.96 17.39
CA ASP A 13 25.44 -2.75 17.84
C ASP A 13 25.82 -2.32 19.28
N HIS A 14 26.62 -3.15 19.97
CA HIS A 14 27.00 -2.92 21.36
C HIS A 14 28.52 -3.06 21.52
N GLY A 15 29.16 -2.00 21.99
CA GLY A 15 30.61 -1.93 22.19
C GLY A 15 31.12 -0.51 22.01
N ALA A 16 32.44 -0.32 22.19
CA ALA A 16 33.10 0.95 21.90
C ALA A 16 33.48 1.08 20.40
N ASP A 17 33.57 -0.06 19.69
CA ASP A 17 34.28 -0.13 18.42
C ASP A 17 33.38 -0.53 17.22
N TYR A 18 32.05 -0.68 17.40
CA TYR A 18 31.06 -1.00 16.34
C TYR A 18 31.56 -1.83 15.13
N PRO A 19 32.11 -3.04 15.35
CA PRO A 19 32.78 -3.78 14.29
C PRO A 19 31.82 -4.24 13.20
N LEU A 20 32.30 -4.16 11.95
CA LEU A 20 31.71 -4.76 10.77
C LEU A 20 32.43 -6.09 10.48
N PHE A 21 31.65 -7.14 10.28
CA PHE A 21 32.13 -8.49 10.02
C PHE A 21 31.73 -8.93 8.61
N ARG A 22 32.67 -9.60 7.94
CA ARG A 22 32.41 -10.48 6.80
C ARG A 22 32.09 -11.87 7.35
N VAL A 23 30.94 -12.44 6.99
CA VAL A 23 30.52 -13.78 7.40
C VAL A 23 30.27 -14.63 6.16
N THR A 24 31.07 -15.67 5.97
CA THR A 24 30.91 -16.61 4.84
C THR A 24 29.65 -17.48 5.01
N THR A 25 29.22 -18.16 3.93
CA THR A 25 28.03 -19.02 3.95
C THR A 25 28.15 -20.25 4.85
N ASP A 26 29.37 -20.64 5.22
CA ASP A 26 29.66 -21.67 6.23
C ASP A 26 29.79 -21.09 7.66
N GLY A 27 29.53 -19.79 7.83
CA GLY A 27 29.44 -19.12 9.13
C GLY A 27 30.78 -18.60 9.70
N VAL A 28 31.85 -18.55 8.90
CA VAL A 28 33.13 -18.00 9.35
C VAL A 28 33.06 -16.47 9.35
N ALA A 29 33.15 -15.88 10.53
CA ALA A 29 33.16 -14.42 10.71
C ALA A 29 34.59 -13.87 10.78
N THR A 30 34.88 -12.83 9.99
CA THR A 30 36.14 -12.08 10.00
C THR A 30 35.84 -10.59 10.16
N VAL A 31 36.53 -9.91 11.07
CA VAL A 31 36.40 -8.45 11.24
C VAL A 31 36.96 -7.75 10.00
N ILE A 32 36.19 -6.84 9.42
CA ILE A 32 36.59 -5.96 8.32
C ILE A 32 37.23 -4.69 8.90
N GLY A 33 36.53 -4.04 9.82
CA GLY A 33 36.90 -2.78 10.43
C GLY A 33 35.82 -2.30 11.39
N ASP A 34 36.01 -1.11 11.94
CA ASP A 34 35.12 -0.50 12.93
C ASP A 34 34.33 0.63 12.27
N LEU A 35 33.00 0.59 12.40
CA LEU A 35 32.14 1.67 11.91
C LEU A 35 32.26 2.89 12.83
N ASP A 36 32.19 4.09 12.26
CA ASP A 36 32.26 5.36 13.00
C ASP A 36 30.93 5.78 13.67
N HIS A 37 29.88 4.96 13.55
CA HIS A 37 28.53 5.24 14.05
C HIS A 37 27.83 3.97 14.54
N GLN A 38 26.74 4.15 15.30
CA GLN A 38 25.94 3.03 15.82
C GLN A 38 24.95 2.53 14.75
N ALA A 39 25.47 1.83 13.74
CA ALA A 39 24.70 1.28 12.65
C ALA A 39 23.53 0.40 13.14
N LYS A 40 22.34 0.60 12.56
CA LYS A 40 21.14 -0.20 12.84
C LYS A 40 20.71 -1.07 11.67
N GLY A 41 20.82 -0.57 10.45
CA GLY A 41 20.53 -1.29 9.21
C GLY A 41 21.72 -1.26 8.25
N LEU A 42 21.83 -2.28 7.41
CA LEU A 42 22.80 -2.37 6.31
C LEU A 42 22.09 -2.90 5.07
N ALA A 43 22.24 -2.23 3.93
CA ALA A 43 21.65 -2.69 2.67
C ALA A 43 22.51 -2.27 1.48
N PHE A 44 22.52 -3.08 0.42
CA PHE A 44 23.22 -2.76 -0.81
C PHE A 44 22.22 -2.17 -1.80
N ALA A 45 22.40 -0.93 -2.25
CA ALA A 45 21.48 -0.25 -3.18
C ALA A 45 22.25 0.59 -4.21
N ALA A 46 21.56 1.12 -5.22
CA ALA A 46 22.17 1.93 -6.26
C ALA A 46 22.74 3.25 -5.70
N LEU A 47 23.91 3.66 -6.19
CA LEU A 47 24.56 4.92 -5.79
C LEU A 47 23.92 6.15 -6.47
N PRO A 48 24.01 7.37 -5.88
CA PRO A 48 23.34 8.58 -6.37
C PRO A 48 23.96 9.15 -7.65
N ALA A 49 25.25 8.89 -7.87
CA ALA A 49 25.93 9.26 -9.10
C ALA A 49 25.53 8.29 -10.21
N ALA A 50 24.56 8.71 -11.02
CA ALA A 50 23.99 8.03 -12.19
C ALA A 50 24.80 6.83 -12.74
N GLY A 51 24.51 5.63 -12.23
CA GLY A 51 24.46 4.42 -13.05
C GLY A 51 25.52 3.32 -12.87
N ASP A 52 26.64 3.51 -12.18
CA ASP A 52 27.75 2.53 -12.29
C ASP A 52 28.14 1.77 -11.01
N GLY A 53 27.30 1.76 -9.96
CA GLY A 53 27.64 0.97 -8.78
C GLY A 53 26.54 0.74 -7.75
N ILE A 54 26.76 -0.31 -6.97
CA ILE A 54 25.99 -0.65 -5.78
C ILE A 54 26.82 -0.24 -4.56
N GLY A 55 26.26 0.60 -3.70
CA GLY A 55 26.86 1.04 -2.44
C GLY A 55 26.33 0.26 -1.25
N LEU A 56 27.16 0.05 -0.22
CA LEU A 56 26.69 -0.42 1.08
C LEU A 56 26.19 0.77 1.89
N TYR A 57 24.88 0.87 2.04
CA TYR A 57 24.22 1.88 2.85
C TYR A 57 24.09 1.44 4.31
N SER A 58 24.20 2.39 5.22
CA SER A 58 23.98 2.23 6.66
C SER A 58 23.13 3.37 7.23
N VAL A 59 22.28 3.07 8.20
CA VAL A 59 21.56 4.07 9.01
C VAL A 59 22.05 4.05 10.45
N ASP A 60 22.22 5.23 11.03
CA ASP A 60 22.60 5.41 12.43
C ASP A 60 21.37 5.45 13.34
N LYS A 61 21.50 4.90 14.55
CA LYS A 61 20.48 4.97 15.60
C LYS A 61 20.15 6.40 16.02
N GLY A 62 21.15 7.27 16.04
CA GLY A 62 21.11 8.56 16.74
C GLY A 62 21.34 9.78 15.86
N SER A 63 21.34 9.62 14.53
CA SER A 63 21.48 10.74 13.61
C SER A 63 20.67 10.53 12.34
N ALA A 64 20.18 11.62 11.77
CA ALA A 64 19.43 11.65 10.52
C ALA A 64 20.31 11.43 9.27
N PHE A 65 21.39 10.67 9.36
CA PHE A 65 22.28 10.44 8.22
C PHE A 65 22.15 9.03 7.68
N LEU A 66 21.98 8.95 6.36
CA LEU A 66 22.23 7.78 5.56
C LEU A 66 23.71 7.79 5.16
N ARG A 67 24.46 6.73 5.47
CA ARG A 67 25.90 6.66 5.23
C ARG A 67 26.21 5.66 4.14
N ILE A 68 27.17 5.99 3.28
CA ILE A 68 27.75 5.04 2.32
C ILE A 68 29.05 4.52 2.93
N ILE A 69 29.15 3.20 3.07
CA ILE A 69 30.27 2.52 3.73
C ILE A 69 31.10 1.78 2.70
N ASP A 70 32.43 1.84 2.83
CA ASP A 70 33.33 0.95 2.10
C ASP A 70 33.26 -0.46 2.73
N PRO A 71 32.72 -1.47 2.03
CA PRO A 71 32.59 -2.81 2.58
C PRO A 71 33.94 -3.53 2.76
N THR A 72 35.06 -2.97 2.29
CA THR A 72 36.39 -3.56 2.38
C THR A 72 37.17 -3.16 3.64
N ASP A 73 36.86 -2.00 4.24
CA ASP A 73 37.54 -1.51 5.44
C ASP A 73 36.62 -0.86 6.49
N ALA A 74 35.30 -0.84 6.24
CA ALA A 74 34.26 -0.26 7.09
C ALA A 74 34.32 1.27 7.26
N SER A 75 35.12 1.98 6.46
CA SER A 75 35.15 3.44 6.49
C SER A 75 33.90 4.07 5.87
N THR A 76 33.48 5.23 6.38
CA THR A 76 32.41 6.03 5.77
C THR A 76 32.96 6.78 4.56
N ILE A 77 32.38 6.50 3.39
CA ILE A 77 32.67 7.18 2.12
C ILE A 77 31.90 8.51 2.04
N ASP A 78 30.62 8.50 2.41
CA ASP A 78 29.74 9.67 2.32
C ASP A 78 28.67 9.68 3.41
N GLU A 79 28.16 10.87 3.72
CA GLU A 79 27.09 11.12 4.69
C GLU A 79 25.99 11.98 4.04
N ILE A 80 24.80 11.41 3.91
CA ILE A 80 23.66 12.00 3.22
C ILE A 80 22.58 12.31 4.26
N PRO A 81 22.17 13.58 4.44
CA PRO A 81 21.11 13.91 5.37
C PRO A 81 19.78 13.36 4.86
N MET A 82 19.08 12.61 5.72
CA MET A 82 17.73 12.14 5.44
C MET A 82 16.71 13.24 5.72
N ILE A 83 15.74 13.41 4.82
CA ILE A 83 14.69 14.43 4.90
C ILE A 83 13.35 13.80 4.58
N LEU A 84 12.32 14.05 5.39
CA LEU A 84 10.96 13.58 5.11
C LEU A 84 10.29 14.49 4.08
N THR A 85 9.78 13.92 3.00
CA THR A 85 9.13 14.68 1.91
C THR A 85 7.86 15.41 2.39
N ALA A 86 7.12 14.84 3.33
CA ALA A 86 5.84 15.38 3.83
C ALA A 86 5.95 16.22 5.13
N GLY A 87 7.15 16.48 5.64
CA GLY A 87 7.32 17.31 6.85
C GLY A 87 6.70 16.77 8.13
N VAL A 88 6.35 15.47 8.19
CA VAL A 88 5.64 14.82 9.31
C VAL A 88 6.41 14.78 10.64
N GLY A 89 7.67 15.21 10.67
CA GLY A 89 8.47 15.30 11.90
C GLY A 89 9.97 15.50 11.67
N GLU A 90 10.76 15.33 12.73
CA GLU A 90 12.23 15.33 12.67
C GLU A 90 12.77 13.90 12.69
N ILE A 91 13.63 13.55 11.74
CA ILE A 91 14.31 12.25 11.76
C ILE A 91 15.35 12.26 12.89
N LEU A 92 15.22 11.30 13.80
CA LEU A 92 16.17 11.08 14.91
C LEU A 92 17.20 10.00 14.59
N GLY A 93 16.93 9.16 13.59
CA GLY A 93 17.79 8.05 13.18
C GLY A 93 17.04 6.97 12.40
N GLY A 94 17.66 5.82 12.23
CA GLY A 94 17.08 4.63 11.62
C GLY A 94 17.29 3.38 12.46
N ASN A 95 16.48 2.36 12.19
CA ASN A 95 16.43 1.09 12.91
C ASN A 95 16.71 -0.13 12.02
N GLY A 96 16.56 -0.01 10.71
CA GLY A 96 16.78 -1.09 9.76
C GLY A 96 16.83 -0.55 8.33
N LEU A 97 17.48 -1.29 7.44
CA LEU A 97 17.50 -1.05 6.00
C LEU A 97 17.32 -2.39 5.29
N ALA A 98 16.64 -2.36 4.15
CA ALA A 98 16.60 -3.46 3.20
C ALA A 98 16.50 -2.89 1.79
N THR A 99 17.00 -3.63 0.81
CA THR A 99 16.82 -3.28 -0.61
C THR A 99 15.72 -4.16 -1.17
N HIS A 100 14.73 -3.57 -1.82
CA HIS A 100 13.69 -4.31 -2.50
C HIS A 100 14.30 -5.11 -3.66
N PRO A 101 14.11 -6.45 -3.73
CA PRO A 101 14.84 -7.29 -4.67
C PRO A 101 14.41 -7.11 -6.13
N GLY A 102 13.16 -6.69 -6.39
CA GLY A 102 12.64 -6.41 -7.73
C GLY A 102 13.02 -5.03 -8.26
N THR A 103 12.63 -3.97 -7.55
CA THR A 103 12.86 -2.57 -7.94
C THR A 103 14.28 -2.05 -7.66
N GLY A 104 15.00 -2.63 -6.69
CA GLY A 104 16.29 -2.12 -6.23
C GLY A 104 16.20 -0.90 -5.30
N GLU A 105 14.98 -0.49 -4.93
CA GLU A 105 14.76 0.64 -4.02
C GLU A 105 15.28 0.35 -2.61
N LEU A 106 15.77 1.39 -1.95
CA LEU A 106 16.23 1.30 -0.57
C LEU A 106 15.04 1.61 0.36
N TRP A 107 14.76 0.68 1.26
CA TRP A 107 13.72 0.80 2.27
C TRP A 107 14.32 0.88 3.65
N GLY A 108 13.71 1.67 4.54
CA GLY A 108 14.19 1.85 5.89
C GLY A 108 13.10 1.94 6.94
N ILE A 109 13.47 1.56 8.16
CA ILE A 109 12.69 1.85 9.37
C ILE A 109 13.28 3.12 9.96
N ILE A 110 12.61 4.24 9.77
CA ILE A 110 13.07 5.56 10.19
C ILE A 110 12.44 5.93 11.53
N ARG A 111 13.23 6.49 12.43
CA ARG A 111 12.78 6.94 13.74
C ARG A 111 12.52 8.44 13.66
N VAL A 112 11.28 8.85 13.88
CA VAL A 112 10.82 10.22 13.68
C VAL A 112 10.21 10.74 14.98
N GLU A 113 10.57 11.97 15.38
CA GLU A 113 9.87 12.73 16.40
C GLU A 113 8.80 13.58 15.72
N LEU A 114 7.54 13.29 16.01
CA LEU A 114 6.40 14.03 15.50
C LEU A 114 6.30 15.41 16.19
N PRO A 115 5.58 16.39 15.62
CA PRO A 115 5.37 17.69 16.24
C PRO A 115 4.77 17.63 17.67
N SER A 116 4.07 16.54 18.00
CA SER A 116 3.54 16.27 19.34
C SER A 116 4.62 15.93 20.39
N GLY A 117 5.86 15.69 19.96
CA GLY A 117 6.95 15.15 20.78
C GLY A 117 6.92 13.63 20.93
N GLU A 118 5.98 12.95 20.28
CA GLU A 118 5.95 11.48 20.23
C GLU A 118 7.01 10.95 19.25
N VAL A 119 7.72 9.89 19.64
CA VAL A 119 8.69 9.23 18.77
C VAL A 119 8.09 7.97 18.17
N GLN A 120 7.94 7.96 16.85
CA GLN A 120 7.44 6.82 16.10
C GLN A 120 8.52 6.18 15.23
N ARG A 121 8.24 4.95 14.78
CA ARG A 121 8.99 4.32 13.70
C ARG A 121 8.10 4.25 12.47
N LEU A 122 8.60 4.80 11.39
CA LEU A 122 7.94 4.82 10.11
C LEU A 122 8.68 3.89 9.16
N LEU A 123 7.95 3.14 8.36
CA LEU A 123 8.47 2.52 7.15
C LEU A 123 8.55 3.60 6.08
N GLY A 124 9.65 3.67 5.34
CA GLY A 124 9.79 4.60 4.23
C GLY A 124 10.71 4.09 3.14
N VAL A 125 10.48 4.57 1.93
CA VAL A 125 11.40 4.44 0.79
C VAL A 125 12.38 5.60 0.88
N ILE A 126 13.67 5.30 0.82
CA ILE A 126 14.76 6.26 0.88
C ILE A 126 15.40 6.33 -0.50
N ASP A 127 15.40 7.51 -1.11
CA ASP A 127 16.11 7.71 -2.36
C ASP A 127 17.63 7.83 -2.13
N PRO A 128 18.46 7.72 -3.18
CA PRO A 128 19.91 7.87 -3.04
C PRO A 128 20.36 9.26 -2.53
N PHE A 129 19.51 10.28 -2.57
CA PHE A 129 19.81 11.64 -2.12
C PHE A 129 19.35 11.93 -0.68
N GLY A 130 18.75 10.95 -0.01
CA GLY A 130 18.28 11.03 1.36
C GLY A 130 16.83 11.48 1.51
N GLU A 131 16.08 11.69 0.43
CA GLU A 131 14.64 11.93 0.55
C GLU A 131 13.93 10.65 1.01
N VAL A 132 13.08 10.79 2.02
CA VAL A 132 12.33 9.70 2.63
C VAL A 132 10.84 9.91 2.38
N VAL A 133 10.27 9.03 1.56
CA VAL A 133 8.82 8.93 1.35
C VAL A 133 8.26 7.95 2.37
N VAL A 134 7.41 8.44 3.27
CA VAL A 134 6.80 7.61 4.31
C VAL A 134 5.75 6.69 3.68
N VAL A 135 5.88 5.41 3.98
CA VAL A 135 4.94 4.37 3.57
C VAL A 135 3.96 4.06 4.71
N GLY A 136 4.37 4.13 5.97
CA GLY A 136 3.41 3.95 7.05
C GLY A 136 4.04 3.84 8.43
N ALA A 137 3.19 3.82 9.45
CA ALA A 137 3.64 3.65 10.83
C ALA A 137 3.81 2.16 11.17
N LEU A 138 4.95 1.82 11.77
CA LEU A 138 5.23 0.47 12.27
C LEU A 138 4.97 0.35 13.79
N GLY A 139 4.68 1.46 14.48
CA GLY A 139 4.59 1.49 15.93
C GLY A 139 5.94 1.31 16.64
N ASP A 140 5.93 0.82 17.88
CA ASP A 140 7.15 0.71 18.69
C ASP A 140 7.89 -0.64 18.49
N LYS A 141 9.21 -0.62 18.68
CA LYS A 141 10.11 -1.80 18.75
C LYS A 141 10.37 -2.61 17.47
N PHE A 142 10.02 -2.09 16.29
CA PHE A 142 10.53 -2.66 15.03
C PHE A 142 12.05 -2.44 14.90
N ALA A 143 12.79 -3.52 14.63
CA ALA A 143 14.25 -3.55 14.74
C ALA A 143 14.98 -4.04 13.48
N GLY A 144 14.25 -4.44 12.44
CA GLY A 144 14.84 -4.93 11.20
C GLY A 144 13.78 -5.08 10.13
N LEU A 145 14.25 -5.06 8.89
CA LEU A 145 13.45 -5.23 7.68
C LEU A 145 14.18 -6.25 6.79
N ALA A 146 13.43 -7.13 6.15
CA ALA A 146 13.94 -8.00 5.11
C ALA A 146 12.83 -8.24 4.10
N PHE A 147 13.21 -8.28 2.82
CA PHE A 147 12.31 -8.77 1.78
C PHE A 147 12.51 -10.27 1.64
N VAL A 148 11.41 -10.99 1.48
CA VAL A 148 11.41 -12.37 1.02
C VAL A 148 10.86 -12.37 -0.39
N THR A 149 11.56 -13.03 -1.31
CA THR A 149 10.94 -13.39 -2.58
C THR A 149 10.02 -14.56 -2.27
N ILE A 150 8.71 -14.33 -2.30
CA ILE A 150 7.75 -15.42 -2.28
C ILE A 150 7.92 -16.13 -3.62
N ALA A 151 8.22 -17.43 -3.57
CA ALA A 151 8.35 -18.22 -4.78
C ALA A 151 6.94 -18.36 -5.35
N GLY A 152 6.74 -17.78 -6.54
CA GLY A 152 5.45 -17.60 -7.17
C GLY A 152 4.46 -18.74 -7.00
N GLY A 153 3.31 -18.38 -6.45
CA GLY A 153 2.02 -19.00 -6.68
C GLY A 153 1.65 -18.98 -8.16
N ASP A 154 0.46 -19.49 -8.43
CA ASP A 154 -0.05 -19.60 -9.79
C ASP A 154 -0.24 -18.18 -10.38
N ASP A 155 0.04 -18.03 -11.68
CA ASP A 155 -0.19 -16.81 -12.49
C ASP A 155 -1.50 -17.05 -13.24
N CYS A 156 -2.62 -16.96 -12.53
CA CYS A 156 -3.91 -17.40 -13.06
C CYS A 156 -4.43 -16.43 -14.14
N ASN A 157 -4.01 -15.17 -14.09
CA ASN A 157 -4.37 -14.17 -15.12
C ASN A 157 -3.44 -14.19 -16.35
N GLY A 158 -2.40 -15.03 -16.36
CA GLY A 158 -1.54 -15.32 -17.50
C GLY A 158 -0.67 -14.14 -17.95
N ASN A 159 -0.43 -13.17 -17.08
CA ASN A 159 0.35 -11.97 -17.41
C ASN A 159 1.86 -12.14 -17.17
N GLY A 160 2.28 -13.30 -16.65
CA GLY A 160 3.66 -13.64 -16.38
C GLY A 160 4.14 -13.29 -14.97
N ILE A 161 3.24 -12.88 -14.07
CA ILE A 161 3.51 -12.53 -12.68
C ILE A 161 2.68 -13.46 -11.79
N PRO A 162 3.29 -14.24 -10.88
CA PRO A 162 2.56 -15.05 -9.91
C PRO A 162 1.54 -14.24 -9.10
N ASP A 163 0.29 -14.69 -8.93
CA ASP A 163 -0.81 -13.92 -8.29
C ASP A 163 -0.53 -13.55 -6.82
N ASP A 164 0.34 -14.30 -6.15
CA ASP A 164 0.80 -14.03 -4.78
C ASP A 164 2.04 -13.11 -4.71
N VAL A 165 2.68 -12.85 -5.86
CA VAL A 165 3.81 -11.92 -6.07
C VAL A 165 3.39 -10.70 -6.89
N GLU A 166 2.25 -10.77 -7.57
CA GLU A 166 1.35 -9.66 -7.74
C GLU A 166 0.98 -9.19 -6.33
N THR A 167 1.86 -8.36 -5.75
CA THR A 167 1.37 -7.24 -4.97
C THR A 167 0.29 -6.64 -5.85
N MET A 168 -0.96 -6.88 -5.47
CA MET A 168 -2.21 -6.64 -6.20
C MET A 168 -1.95 -5.93 -7.52
N PRO A 169 -2.30 -6.49 -8.70
CA PRO A 169 -2.49 -5.57 -9.80
C PRO A 169 -3.45 -4.53 -9.24
N LEU A 170 -3.01 -3.28 -9.30
CA LEU A 170 -3.87 -2.11 -9.28
C LEU A 170 -4.87 -2.32 -10.42
N TYR A 171 -5.75 -3.31 -10.30
CA TYR A 171 -6.80 -3.58 -11.23
C TYR A 171 -7.85 -2.55 -10.89
N GLN A 172 -7.55 -1.40 -11.49
CA GLN A 172 -8.31 -0.18 -11.61
C GLN A 172 -8.68 0.49 -10.29
N LEU A 173 -7.71 0.60 -9.38
CA LEU A 173 -7.50 1.95 -8.86
C LEU A 173 -7.12 2.80 -10.07
N ASP A 174 -8.14 3.39 -10.68
CA ASP A 174 -7.96 4.32 -11.78
C ASP A 174 -7.05 5.41 -11.24
N GLU A 175 -5.79 5.45 -11.69
CA GLU A 175 -4.84 6.50 -11.30
C GLU A 175 -5.41 7.88 -11.71
N ASP A 176 -6.31 7.88 -12.70
CA ASP A 176 -7.08 9.03 -13.15
C ASP A 176 -8.48 9.12 -12.48
N ALA A 177 -8.72 8.38 -11.37
CA ALA A 177 -10.01 8.34 -10.68
C ALA A 177 -10.51 9.75 -10.34
N GLN A 178 -11.61 10.13 -10.99
CA GLN A 178 -12.22 11.42 -10.78
C GLN A 178 -13.16 11.38 -9.58
N ALA A 179 -12.97 12.31 -8.65
CA ALA A 179 -13.81 12.45 -7.47
C ALA A 179 -15.31 12.55 -7.84
N SER A 180 -16.19 11.86 -7.12
CA SER A 180 -17.64 11.89 -7.42
C SER A 180 -18.34 13.02 -6.67
N PRO A 181 -19.37 13.68 -7.24
CA PRO A 181 -20.23 14.61 -6.50
C PRO A 181 -21.12 13.94 -5.44
N GLU A 182 -21.33 12.62 -5.56
CA GLU A 182 -22.19 11.83 -4.67
C GLU A 182 -21.34 10.75 -4.00
N CYS A 183 -21.51 10.56 -2.68
CA CYS A 183 -20.68 9.62 -1.93
C CYS A 183 -20.95 8.14 -2.26
N ASP A 184 -22.15 7.81 -2.75
CA ASP A 184 -22.51 6.45 -3.20
C ASP A 184 -21.71 6.05 -4.45
N ASP A 185 -21.45 7.02 -5.32
CA ASP A 185 -20.75 6.86 -6.60
C ASP A 185 -19.25 7.17 -6.51
N ALA A 186 -18.73 7.44 -5.30
CA ALA A 186 -17.33 7.79 -5.09
C ALA A 186 -16.39 6.65 -5.53
N PRO A 187 -15.36 6.92 -6.34
CA PRO A 187 -14.42 5.86 -6.73
C PRO A 187 -13.60 5.39 -5.53
N PHE A 188 -13.23 4.12 -5.52
CA PHE A 188 -12.26 3.59 -4.57
C PHE A 188 -10.86 4.14 -4.90
N ILE A 189 -10.12 4.46 -3.84
CA ILE A 189 -8.72 4.87 -3.90
C ILE A 189 -7.89 4.01 -2.96
N GLY A 190 -6.64 3.77 -3.35
CA GLY A 190 -5.63 3.12 -2.51
C GLY A 190 -4.51 4.06 -2.10
N PRO A 191 -3.69 3.61 -1.13
CA PRO A 191 -2.58 4.39 -0.61
C PRO A 191 -1.45 4.52 -1.66
N PHE A 192 -0.57 5.51 -1.45
CA PHE A 192 0.62 5.82 -2.26
C PHE A 192 0.37 6.29 -3.70
N ILE A 193 -0.89 6.48 -4.08
CA ILE A 193 -1.28 7.07 -5.36
C ILE A 193 -1.69 8.53 -5.14
N ARG A 194 -1.30 9.40 -6.08
CA ARG A 194 -1.73 10.80 -6.14
C ARG A 194 -2.91 10.89 -7.10
N TYR A 195 -4.03 11.42 -6.61
CA TYR A 195 -5.25 11.58 -7.40
C TYR A 195 -5.44 13.05 -7.74
N GLU A 196 -5.32 13.39 -9.02
CA GLU A 196 -5.60 14.74 -9.52
C GLU A 196 -7.09 14.89 -9.86
N SER A 197 -7.73 15.89 -9.26
CA SER A 197 -9.14 16.17 -9.50
C SER A 197 -9.46 17.65 -9.32
N THR A 198 -10.74 18.00 -9.47
CA THR A 198 -11.26 19.33 -9.19
C THR A 198 -12.54 19.22 -8.39
N THR A 199 -12.82 20.22 -7.55
CA THR A 199 -14.12 20.33 -6.88
C THR A 199 -15.27 20.54 -7.87
N VAL A 200 -15.00 20.70 -9.17
CA VAL A 200 -16.00 20.84 -10.24
C VAL A 200 -16.27 19.50 -10.89
N THR A 201 -17.20 18.74 -10.32
CA THR A 201 -17.91 17.73 -11.10
C THR A 201 -19.31 18.24 -11.44
N THR A 202 -19.72 18.06 -12.69
CA THR A 202 -21.08 18.39 -13.14
C THR A 202 -22.09 17.63 -12.27
N GLY A 203 -22.79 18.35 -11.39
CA GLY A 203 -23.74 17.74 -10.46
C GLY A 203 -23.35 17.80 -8.99
N ALA A 204 -22.17 18.33 -8.64
CA ALA A 204 -21.71 18.59 -7.26
C ALA A 204 -22.51 19.70 -6.57
N PHE A 205 -23.82 19.56 -6.50
CA PHE A 205 -24.66 20.24 -5.52
C PHE A 205 -25.12 19.14 -4.59
N GLY A 206 -24.18 18.66 -3.76
CA GLY A 206 -24.47 17.63 -2.78
C GLY A 206 -25.73 18.00 -1.98
N PRO A 207 -26.44 17.00 -1.41
CA PRO A 207 -27.61 17.27 -0.59
C PRO A 207 -27.22 18.35 0.40
N LYS A 208 -27.89 19.52 0.34
CA LYS A 208 -27.61 20.65 1.23
C LYS A 208 -27.53 20.09 2.64
N MET A 209 -26.31 19.87 3.15
CA MET A 209 -26.16 19.47 4.53
C MET A 209 -26.80 20.60 5.32
N PRO A 210 -27.78 20.31 6.18
CA PRO A 210 -28.46 21.34 6.93
C PRO A 210 -27.38 22.18 7.60
N ASP A 211 -27.38 23.46 7.23
CA ASP A 211 -26.38 24.46 7.59
C ASP A 211 -25.84 24.19 9.01
N TYR A 212 -24.52 24.19 9.17
CA TYR A 212 -23.73 24.21 10.42
C TYR A 212 -22.85 22.95 10.71
N PHE A 213 -21.55 23.11 10.39
CA PHE A 213 -20.46 23.21 11.39
C PHE A 213 -19.62 22.00 11.81
N PHE A 214 -19.09 21.17 10.89
CA PHE A 214 -18.22 20.09 11.38
C PHE A 214 -16.78 19.99 10.83
N CYS A 215 -16.41 20.70 9.77
CA CYS A 215 -15.00 20.89 9.38
C CYS A 215 -14.83 22.24 8.69
N GLY A 216 -14.44 23.29 9.42
CA GLY A 216 -14.32 24.63 8.84
C GLY A 216 -15.64 25.39 8.64
N LEU A 217 -15.53 26.72 8.59
CA LEU A 217 -16.64 27.66 8.85
C LEU A 217 -17.52 28.01 7.63
N TYR A 218 -17.21 27.53 6.42
CA TYR A 218 -17.90 27.93 5.19
C TYR A 218 -17.75 26.85 4.11
N VAL A 219 -18.46 25.73 4.26
CA VAL A 219 -18.48 24.72 3.20
C VAL A 219 -19.21 25.28 1.97
N GLY A 220 -18.50 25.29 0.84
CA GLY A 220 -19.06 25.59 -0.47
C GLY A 220 -20.08 24.54 -0.89
N VAL A 221 -20.78 24.79 -2.00
CA VAL A 221 -21.78 23.85 -2.55
C VAL A 221 -21.15 22.63 -3.24
N PHE A 222 -19.84 22.65 -3.45
CA PHE A 222 -19.11 21.71 -4.31
C PHE A 222 -18.31 20.72 -3.46
N ASP A 223 -19.00 19.66 -3.04
CA ASP A 223 -18.38 18.53 -2.36
C ASP A 223 -18.05 17.46 -3.39
N VAL A 224 -16.87 16.88 -3.26
CA VAL A 224 -16.49 15.67 -4.00
C VAL A 224 -15.99 14.60 -3.04
N PHE A 225 -16.11 13.34 -3.46
CA PHE A 225 -15.92 12.17 -2.61
C PHE A 225 -15.02 11.12 -3.27
N TYR A 226 -14.23 10.48 -2.42
CA TYR A 226 -13.50 9.23 -2.67
C TYR A 226 -13.86 8.20 -1.60
N ARG A 227 -13.67 6.91 -1.88
CA ARG A 227 -13.81 5.81 -0.91
C ARG A 227 -12.49 5.09 -0.68
N TYR A 228 -12.28 4.62 0.54
CA TYR A 228 -11.09 3.85 0.93
C TYR A 228 -11.50 2.70 1.84
N ALA A 229 -11.03 1.48 1.57
CA ALA A 229 -11.35 0.29 2.37
C ALA A 229 -10.08 -0.53 2.66
N PRO A 230 -9.46 -0.41 3.85
CA PRO A 230 -8.21 -1.06 4.18
C PRO A 230 -8.31 -2.60 4.28
N ALA A 231 -7.25 -3.27 3.85
CA ALA A 231 -7.04 -4.72 3.88
C ALA A 231 -6.68 -5.26 5.26
N TRP A 232 -6.13 -4.41 6.12
CA TRP A 232 -5.72 -4.71 7.48
C TRP A 232 -5.80 -3.45 8.35
N ASP A 233 -5.83 -3.65 9.66
CA ASP A 233 -5.85 -2.55 10.62
C ASP A 233 -4.54 -1.74 10.56
N GLY A 234 -4.63 -0.42 10.67
CA GLY A 234 -3.43 0.44 10.74
C GLY A 234 -3.74 1.93 10.73
N LEU A 235 -2.71 2.77 10.80
CA LEU A 235 -2.87 4.22 10.65
C LEU A 235 -2.94 4.60 9.18
N ALA A 236 -3.90 5.43 8.83
CA ALA A 236 -4.03 6.07 7.53
C ALA A 236 -3.91 7.59 7.66
N PHE A 237 -3.33 8.21 6.64
CA PHE A 237 -3.01 9.62 6.51
C PHE A 237 -3.62 10.14 5.22
N VAL A 238 -4.41 11.19 5.29
CA VAL A 238 -5.00 11.85 4.12
C VAL A 238 -4.46 13.25 4.05
N SER A 239 -3.84 13.61 2.93
CA SER A 239 -3.39 14.97 2.64
C SER A 239 -3.96 15.45 1.31
N VAL A 240 -4.26 16.75 1.24
CA VAL A 240 -4.74 17.41 0.03
C VAL A 240 -3.84 18.60 -0.24
N GLU A 241 -3.21 18.61 -1.41
CA GLU A 241 -2.42 19.72 -1.92
C GLU A 241 -3.16 20.45 -3.05
N GLY A 242 -2.86 21.72 -3.26
CA GLY A 242 -3.49 22.50 -4.32
C GLY A 242 -3.10 23.98 -4.34
N PRO A 243 -3.75 24.81 -5.18
CA PRO A 243 -3.55 26.25 -5.19
C PRO A 243 -3.87 26.87 -3.82
N PRO A 244 -3.52 28.15 -3.57
CA PRO A 244 -3.76 28.84 -2.30
C PRO A 244 -5.24 29.20 -2.11
N VAL A 245 -6.10 28.18 -2.20
CA VAL A 245 -7.48 28.17 -1.76
C VAL A 245 -7.52 27.29 -0.52
N ASP A 246 -8.33 27.70 0.45
CA ASP A 246 -8.49 26.90 1.67
C ASP A 246 -9.37 25.69 1.32
N PHE A 247 -8.75 24.52 1.20
CA PHE A 247 -9.48 23.26 1.11
C PHE A 247 -9.91 22.81 2.50
N VAL A 248 -11.12 22.29 2.55
CA VAL A 248 -11.70 21.59 3.68
C VAL A 248 -11.93 20.16 3.25
N TYR A 249 -11.38 19.20 3.97
CA TYR A 249 -11.60 17.79 3.76
C TYR A 249 -11.75 17.06 5.09
N GLY A 250 -12.46 15.94 5.06
CA GLY A 250 -12.78 15.14 6.23
C GLY A 250 -12.96 13.68 5.87
N VAL A 251 -12.70 12.81 6.84
CA VAL A 251 -12.87 11.35 6.70
C VAL A 251 -14.10 10.92 7.48
N TYR A 252 -14.97 10.14 6.84
CA TYR A 252 -16.24 9.68 7.39
C TYR A 252 -16.34 8.15 7.33
N ASP A 253 -17.09 7.52 8.24
CA ASP A 253 -17.37 6.07 8.20
C ASP A 253 -18.77 5.68 7.72
N ASP A 254 -19.54 6.63 7.18
CA ASP A 254 -20.85 6.37 6.59
C ASP A 254 -21.16 7.33 5.42
N CYS A 255 -22.03 6.89 4.51
CA CYS A 255 -22.57 7.68 3.42
C CYS A 255 -24.12 7.56 3.43
N PRO A 256 -24.87 8.70 3.46
CA PRO A 256 -24.39 10.06 3.32
C PRO A 256 -23.63 10.57 4.57
N PRO A 257 -22.59 11.39 4.38
CA PRO A 257 -21.81 11.90 5.49
C PRO A 257 -22.68 12.76 6.42
N SER A 258 -22.48 12.57 7.72
CA SER A 258 -23.16 13.25 8.82
C SER A 258 -22.16 13.62 9.91
N PRO A 259 -22.51 14.50 10.85
CA PRO A 259 -21.66 14.81 11.99
C PRO A 259 -21.39 13.61 12.90
N GLU A 260 -22.30 12.63 12.95
CA GLU A 260 -22.14 11.43 13.78
C GLU A 260 -21.13 10.43 13.19
N CYS A 261 -20.90 10.45 11.88
CA CYS A 261 -19.95 9.56 11.19
C CYS A 261 -18.63 10.24 10.82
N LEU A 262 -18.43 11.50 11.22
CA LEU A 262 -17.14 12.19 11.05
C LEU A 262 -16.09 11.58 11.97
N ILE A 263 -15.02 11.06 11.39
CA ILE A 263 -13.88 10.54 12.12
C ILE A 263 -12.95 11.67 12.52
N ASP A 264 -12.48 12.43 11.52
CA ASP A 264 -11.56 13.55 11.71
C ASP A 264 -11.57 14.46 10.48
N CYS A 265 -11.05 15.68 10.63
CA CYS A 265 -10.89 16.61 9.52
C CYS A 265 -9.80 17.65 9.67
N ASN A 266 -9.45 18.24 8.52
CA ASN A 266 -8.40 19.23 8.45
C ASN A 266 -8.89 20.57 9.04
N GLU A 267 -8.35 20.92 10.22
CA GLU A 267 -8.52 22.25 10.79
C GLU A 267 -7.57 23.26 10.11
N ILE A 268 -7.76 24.57 10.37
CA ILE A 268 -7.04 25.68 9.71
C ILE A 268 -5.50 25.54 9.74
N ASP A 269 -4.96 24.78 10.69
CA ASP A 269 -3.52 24.58 10.89
C ASP A 269 -3.05 23.13 10.61
N HIS A 270 -3.93 22.23 10.14
CA HIS A 270 -3.60 20.83 9.86
C HIS A 270 -3.70 20.53 8.36
N PHE A 271 -2.59 20.15 7.74
CA PHE A 271 -2.51 19.78 6.31
C PHE A 271 -2.65 18.27 6.07
N GLU A 272 -2.86 17.49 7.12
CA GLU A 272 -2.97 16.04 7.07
C GLU A 272 -3.97 15.57 8.14
N ILE A 273 -4.86 14.66 7.77
CA ILE A 273 -5.74 13.92 8.69
C ILE A 273 -5.09 12.59 8.99
N VAL A 274 -5.06 12.18 10.27
CA VAL A 274 -4.55 10.87 10.69
C VAL A 274 -5.64 10.09 11.41
N PHE A 275 -5.95 8.88 10.95
CA PHE A 275 -6.98 8.05 11.56
C PHE A 275 -6.59 6.56 11.64
N GLU A 276 -7.20 5.84 12.57
CA GLU A 276 -7.10 4.38 12.67
C GLU A 276 -8.07 3.74 11.66
N ALA A 277 -7.52 3.13 10.63
CA ALA A 277 -8.24 2.39 9.60
C ALA A 277 -8.41 0.92 10.05
N GLU A 278 -9.63 0.40 10.00
CA GLU A 278 -10.02 -0.94 10.43
C GLU A 278 -10.30 -1.83 9.22
N LYS A 279 -9.75 -3.05 9.20
CA LYS A 279 -9.94 -4.02 8.11
C LYS A 279 -11.41 -4.21 7.77
N GLY A 280 -11.73 -4.09 6.48
CA GLY A 280 -13.07 -4.34 5.95
C GLY A 280 -14.10 -3.24 6.25
N LYS A 281 -13.69 -2.15 6.91
CA LYS A 281 -14.51 -0.94 7.05
C LYS A 281 -14.29 -0.04 5.83
N THR A 282 -15.34 0.62 5.33
CA THR A 282 -15.19 1.61 4.24
C THR A 282 -15.22 3.02 4.83
N TYR A 283 -14.36 3.87 4.29
CA TYR A 283 -14.20 5.27 4.66
C TYR A 283 -14.50 6.16 3.46
N TRP A 284 -15.11 7.31 3.70
CA TRP A 284 -15.37 8.33 2.68
C TRP A 284 -14.51 9.55 2.95
N ILE A 285 -13.75 9.97 1.94
CA ILE A 285 -12.93 11.17 1.99
C ILE A 285 -13.68 12.25 1.22
N ARG A 286 -14.23 13.22 1.95
CA ARG A 286 -14.92 14.39 1.40
C ARG A 286 -13.91 15.51 1.20
N ILE A 287 -13.91 16.17 0.05
CA ILE A 287 -13.08 17.34 -0.25
C ILE A 287 -13.99 18.47 -0.75
N ALA A 288 -13.79 19.68 -0.23
CA ALA A 288 -14.53 20.87 -0.58
C ALA A 288 -13.60 22.10 -0.58
N ALA A 289 -13.81 23.02 -1.52
CA ALA A 289 -13.11 24.30 -1.53
C ALA A 289 -13.94 25.37 -0.79
N GLN A 290 -13.27 26.24 -0.03
CA GLN A 290 -13.94 27.31 0.70
C GLN A 290 -14.55 28.37 -0.26
N PHE A 291 -15.59 29.07 0.20
CA PHE A 291 -16.20 30.22 -0.48
C PHE A 291 -16.75 29.95 -1.88
N PHE A 292 -17.24 28.72 -2.14
CA PHE A 292 -17.80 28.34 -3.44
C PHE A 292 -16.78 28.46 -4.58
N GLN A 293 -15.50 28.32 -4.27
CA GLN A 293 -14.46 28.35 -5.28
C GLN A 293 -14.33 26.99 -5.96
N GLU A 294 -13.96 27.04 -7.22
CA GLU A 294 -13.59 25.90 -8.02
C GLU A 294 -12.06 25.84 -8.02
N ALA A 295 -11.49 24.71 -7.61
CA ALA A 295 -10.04 24.57 -7.60
C ALA A 295 -9.62 23.14 -7.93
N PRO A 296 -8.53 22.96 -8.71
CA PRO A 296 -7.86 21.68 -8.82
C PRO A 296 -7.19 21.33 -7.49
N PHE A 297 -7.11 20.05 -7.16
CA PHE A 297 -6.39 19.56 -6.01
C PHE A 297 -5.70 18.24 -6.36
N GLU A 298 -4.71 17.88 -5.55
CA GLU A 298 -4.06 16.58 -5.54
C GLU A 298 -4.32 15.93 -4.18
N LEU A 299 -5.00 14.79 -4.19
CA LEU A 299 -5.25 13.98 -3.00
C LEU A 299 -4.15 12.92 -2.89
N TYR A 300 -3.58 12.81 -1.70
CA TYR A 300 -2.61 11.78 -1.35
C TYR A 300 -3.06 11.02 -0.10
N LEU A 301 -3.13 9.69 -0.21
CA LEU A 301 -3.48 8.78 0.87
C LEU A 301 -2.26 7.92 1.19
N VAL A 302 -1.93 7.76 2.47
CA VAL A 302 -0.96 6.79 2.97
C VAL A 302 -1.67 5.93 4.00
N GLY A 303 -1.52 4.61 3.97
CA GLY A 303 -2.19 3.76 4.95
C GLY A 303 -2.05 2.28 4.65
N PRO A 304 -2.79 1.42 5.38
CA PRO A 304 -3.02 0.06 4.96
C PRO A 304 -3.36 -0.06 3.48
N ASP A 305 -2.91 -1.14 2.84
CA ASP A 305 -3.32 -1.42 1.48
C ASP A 305 -4.85 -1.60 1.40
N VAL A 306 -5.46 -1.49 0.24
CA VAL A 306 -6.91 -1.71 0.11
C VAL A 306 -7.20 -3.20 -0.08
N THR A 307 -8.21 -3.73 0.59
CA THR A 307 -8.78 -5.02 0.16
C THR A 307 -9.66 -4.75 -1.05
N PHE A 308 -9.06 -4.68 -2.23
CA PHE A 308 -9.75 -5.25 -3.39
C PHE A 308 -9.43 -6.73 -3.34
N ASN A 309 -10.43 -7.59 -3.28
CA ASN A 309 -10.13 -9.01 -3.28
C ASN A 309 -9.65 -9.36 -4.70
N PRO A 310 -8.36 -9.66 -4.90
CA PRO A 310 -7.79 -9.88 -6.22
C PRO A 310 -8.34 -11.15 -6.88
N THR A 311 -9.08 -11.94 -6.12
CA THR A 311 -9.77 -13.13 -6.57
C THR A 311 -11.24 -12.89 -6.88
N ASP A 312 -11.83 -11.69 -6.97
CA ASP A 312 -13.23 -11.57 -7.46
C ASP A 312 -13.23 -11.48 -9.00
N CYS A 313 -12.85 -12.56 -9.70
CA CYS A 313 -12.65 -12.53 -11.16
C CYS A 313 -13.96 -12.26 -11.91
N ASN A 314 -15.10 -12.64 -11.34
CA ASN A 314 -16.42 -12.39 -11.93
C ASN A 314 -17.05 -11.04 -11.51
N GLY A 315 -16.38 -10.27 -10.65
CA GLY A 315 -16.76 -8.90 -10.27
C GLY A 315 -18.06 -8.78 -9.50
N ASN A 316 -18.46 -9.82 -8.77
CA ASN A 316 -19.75 -9.88 -8.07
C ASN A 316 -19.71 -9.37 -6.61
N GLY A 317 -18.53 -8.96 -6.15
CA GLY A 317 -18.29 -8.43 -4.81
C GLY A 317 -17.96 -9.49 -3.75
N ILE A 318 -17.75 -10.75 -4.15
CA ILE A 318 -17.35 -11.86 -3.29
C ILE A 318 -16.00 -12.40 -3.81
N PRO A 319 -15.01 -12.67 -2.95
CA PRO A 319 -13.76 -13.32 -3.38
C PRO A 319 -14.03 -14.68 -4.02
N ASP A 320 -13.48 -15.02 -5.20
CA ASP A 320 -13.65 -16.34 -5.86
C ASP A 320 -13.14 -17.49 -5.01
N GLU A 321 -12.13 -17.25 -4.17
CA GLU A 321 -11.65 -18.19 -3.15
C GLU A 321 -12.68 -18.45 -2.04
N CYS A 322 -13.65 -17.55 -1.89
CA CYS A 322 -14.83 -17.65 -1.04
C CYS A 322 -16.10 -18.00 -1.84
N GLU A 323 -16.08 -17.86 -3.16
CA GLU A 323 -17.08 -18.40 -4.06
C GLU A 323 -16.75 -19.85 -4.37
N CYS A 324 -17.76 -20.60 -4.80
CA CYS A 324 -17.53 -21.91 -5.37
C CYS A 324 -17.81 -21.83 -6.85
N LEU A 325 -17.01 -21.04 -7.58
CA LEU A 325 -17.23 -20.77 -9.00
C LEU A 325 -17.37 -22.05 -9.84
N ALA A 326 -16.69 -23.12 -9.43
CA ALA A 326 -16.73 -24.40 -10.10
C ALA A 326 -17.92 -25.30 -9.69
N ASP A 327 -18.71 -24.92 -8.68
CA ASP A 327 -19.99 -25.54 -8.31
C ASP A 327 -21.12 -24.83 -9.08
N VAL A 328 -21.15 -25.08 -10.39
CA VAL A 328 -22.06 -24.40 -11.31
C VAL A 328 -23.50 -24.86 -11.14
N ASP A 329 -23.75 -25.94 -10.40
CA ASP A 329 -25.10 -26.39 -10.03
C ASP A 329 -25.58 -26.02 -8.62
N GLY A 330 -24.68 -25.47 -7.79
CA GLY A 330 -24.98 -24.89 -6.49
C GLY A 330 -25.30 -25.95 -5.44
N ASP A 331 -24.74 -27.15 -5.55
CA ASP A 331 -24.98 -28.26 -4.61
C ASP A 331 -23.96 -28.32 -3.45
N GLY A 332 -22.99 -27.41 -3.46
CA GLY A 332 -21.91 -27.28 -2.48
C GLY A 332 -20.69 -28.15 -2.78
N PHE A 333 -20.65 -28.83 -3.93
CA PHE A 333 -19.54 -29.72 -4.31
C PHE A 333 -19.15 -29.54 -5.77
N ILE A 334 -17.84 -29.53 -6.04
CA ILE A 334 -17.33 -29.49 -7.40
C ILE A 334 -17.18 -30.92 -7.92
N THR A 335 -18.14 -31.37 -8.72
CA THR A 335 -18.26 -32.76 -9.19
C THR A 335 -18.21 -32.88 -10.71
N ALA A 336 -18.35 -34.13 -11.20
CA ALA A 336 -18.50 -34.37 -12.63
C ALA A 336 -19.83 -33.82 -13.20
N MET A 337 -20.79 -33.45 -12.35
CA MET A 337 -22.04 -32.81 -12.79
C MET A 337 -21.78 -31.37 -13.24
N ASP A 338 -20.93 -30.64 -12.53
CA ASP A 338 -20.50 -29.28 -12.87
C ASP A 338 -19.78 -29.24 -14.21
N VAL A 339 -18.82 -30.15 -14.37
CA VAL A 339 -18.10 -30.38 -15.64
C VAL A 339 -19.08 -30.67 -16.78
N ALA A 340 -20.07 -31.55 -16.54
CA ALA A 340 -21.04 -31.92 -17.57
C ALA A 340 -21.96 -30.74 -17.94
N ARG A 341 -22.23 -29.85 -16.98
CA ARG A 341 -23.07 -28.67 -17.16
C ARG A 341 -22.35 -27.61 -18.02
N ILE A 342 -21.10 -27.26 -17.70
CA ILE A 342 -20.29 -26.37 -18.55
C ILE A 342 -20.12 -26.97 -19.94
N ALA A 343 -19.75 -28.25 -20.03
CA ALA A 343 -19.56 -28.92 -21.33
C ALA A 343 -20.83 -28.91 -22.21
N SER A 344 -22.02 -28.79 -21.60
CA SER A 344 -23.29 -28.69 -22.33
C SER A 344 -23.59 -27.28 -22.85
N MET A 345 -22.93 -26.26 -22.29
CA MET A 345 -23.07 -24.84 -22.62
C MET A 345 -21.92 -24.31 -23.49
N ILE A 346 -20.85 -25.08 -23.72
CA ILE A 346 -19.73 -24.64 -24.58
C ILE A 346 -20.21 -24.09 -25.93
N GLY A 347 -19.73 -22.89 -26.27
CA GLY A 347 -20.07 -22.14 -27.47
C GLY A 347 -21.34 -21.28 -27.33
N THR A 348 -21.83 -21.09 -26.11
CA THR A 348 -22.85 -20.07 -25.80
C THR A 348 -22.21 -18.85 -25.17
N SER A 349 -22.54 -17.67 -25.69
CA SER A 349 -22.29 -16.41 -25.00
C SER A 349 -23.26 -16.28 -23.82
N CYS A 350 -22.74 -16.09 -22.62
CA CYS A 350 -23.55 -15.73 -21.46
C CYS A 350 -22.76 -14.70 -20.64
N ASP A 351 -23.41 -13.64 -20.20
CA ASP A 351 -22.79 -12.63 -19.34
C ASP A 351 -23.34 -12.87 -17.93
N GLY A 352 -22.50 -13.43 -17.05
CA GLY A 352 -22.84 -13.78 -15.67
C GLY A 352 -23.70 -15.03 -15.48
N CYS A 353 -23.61 -16.03 -16.37
CA CYS A 353 -24.15 -17.36 -16.05
C CYS A 353 -23.13 -18.18 -15.25
N PRO A 354 -23.57 -19.12 -14.38
CA PRO A 354 -22.65 -19.93 -13.58
C PRO A 354 -21.63 -20.71 -14.40
N GLU A 355 -21.96 -21.01 -15.67
CA GLU A 355 -21.10 -21.78 -16.55
C GLU A 355 -19.95 -20.99 -17.20
N ASP A 356 -19.98 -19.66 -17.14
CA ASP A 356 -18.90 -18.73 -17.51
C ASP A 356 -18.11 -18.40 -16.23
N VAL A 357 -17.12 -19.25 -15.97
CA VAL A 357 -16.38 -19.35 -14.70
C VAL A 357 -15.23 -18.35 -14.67
N ASP A 358 -14.67 -17.99 -15.82
CA ASP A 358 -13.64 -16.93 -15.91
C ASP A 358 -14.22 -15.52 -16.15
N GLY A 359 -15.52 -15.42 -16.44
CA GLY A 359 -16.24 -14.16 -16.54
C GLY A 359 -15.93 -13.40 -17.84
N ASP A 360 -15.44 -14.07 -18.88
CA ASP A 360 -15.09 -13.43 -20.15
C ASP A 360 -16.30 -13.17 -21.07
N GLY A 361 -17.49 -13.67 -20.68
CA GLY A 361 -18.76 -13.52 -21.38
C GLY A 361 -19.08 -14.66 -22.35
N GLU A 362 -18.23 -15.69 -22.45
CA GLU A 362 -18.39 -16.85 -23.32
C GLU A 362 -18.10 -18.15 -22.57
N VAL A 363 -19.04 -19.11 -22.60
CA VAL A 363 -18.76 -20.45 -22.07
C VAL A 363 -17.93 -21.24 -23.08
N ASP A 364 -16.66 -21.50 -22.80
CA ASP A 364 -15.74 -22.22 -23.67
C ASP A 364 -14.88 -23.31 -22.98
N LEU A 365 -13.73 -23.64 -23.56
CA LEU A 365 -12.84 -24.67 -23.02
C LEU A 365 -11.96 -24.15 -21.87
N THR A 366 -11.94 -22.85 -21.64
CA THR A 366 -11.21 -22.17 -20.56
C THR A 366 -11.99 -22.38 -19.26
N ASP A 367 -13.30 -22.12 -19.23
CA ASP A 367 -14.19 -22.45 -18.11
C ASP A 367 -14.11 -23.92 -17.73
N LEU A 368 -14.16 -24.79 -18.74
CA LEU A 368 -14.12 -26.23 -18.52
C LEU A 368 -12.79 -26.66 -17.88
N GLN A 369 -11.67 -26.02 -18.24
CA GLN A 369 -10.36 -26.30 -17.65
C GLN A 369 -10.30 -25.89 -16.18
N ILE A 370 -10.87 -24.74 -15.83
CA ILE A 370 -10.94 -24.24 -14.45
C ILE A 370 -11.69 -25.24 -13.57
N VAL A 371 -12.90 -25.65 -13.99
CA VAL A 371 -13.68 -26.62 -13.21
C VAL A 371 -13.00 -27.98 -13.12
N PHE A 372 -12.35 -28.45 -14.19
CA PHE A 372 -11.59 -29.70 -14.15
C PHE A 372 -10.44 -29.69 -13.14
N ALA A 373 -9.79 -28.53 -12.94
CA ALA A 373 -8.71 -28.38 -11.98
C ALA A 373 -9.20 -28.50 -10.52
N LEU A 374 -10.48 -28.19 -10.28
CA LEU A 374 -11.07 -28.09 -8.95
C LEU A 374 -12.00 -29.27 -8.58
N VAL A 375 -12.21 -30.24 -9.49
CA VAL A 375 -13.04 -31.43 -9.21
C VAL A 375 -12.56 -32.20 -7.98
N GLY A 376 -13.46 -32.39 -7.01
CA GLY A 376 -13.22 -33.14 -5.79
C GLY A 376 -12.84 -32.28 -4.58
N GLU A 377 -12.76 -30.96 -4.75
CA GLU A 377 -12.72 -29.99 -3.66
C GLU A 377 -14.12 -29.84 -3.02
N GLU A 378 -14.18 -29.65 -1.69
CA GLU A 378 -15.42 -29.26 -1.00
C GLU A 378 -15.47 -27.73 -0.90
N CYS A 379 -16.61 -27.13 -1.26
CA CYS A 379 -16.78 -25.69 -1.15
C CYS A 379 -16.69 -25.25 0.33
N PRO A 380 -15.87 -24.24 0.66
CA PRO A 380 -15.68 -23.80 2.05
C PRO A 380 -16.96 -23.28 2.71
N PHE A 381 -17.96 -22.90 1.90
CA PHE A 381 -19.28 -22.47 2.34
C PHE A 381 -20.37 -23.22 1.57
N GLY A 382 -20.46 -24.54 1.74
CA GLY A 382 -21.67 -25.25 1.34
C GLY A 382 -22.86 -24.62 2.07
N ASP A 383 -23.75 -23.96 1.32
CA ASP A 383 -25.02 -23.45 1.81
C ASP A 383 -25.78 -24.59 2.46
N GLY A 384 -25.66 -24.73 3.78
CA GLY A 384 -26.48 -25.63 4.59
C GLY A 384 -27.96 -25.20 4.62
N GLY A 385 -28.47 -24.64 3.53
CA GLY A 385 -29.85 -24.28 3.29
C GLY A 385 -30.72 -25.53 3.11
N THR A 386 -31.10 -26.13 4.23
CA THR A 386 -32.43 -26.76 4.37
C THR A 386 -33.45 -25.75 4.88
#